data_AF-A0A1X1DQ67-F1
#
_entry.id   AF-A0A1X1DQ67-F1
#
_cell.length_a   1.000
_cell.length_b   1.000
_cell.length_c   1.000
_cell.angle_alpha   90.00
_cell.angle_beta   90.00
_cell.angle_gamma   90.00
#
_symmetry.space_group_name_H-M   'P 1'
#
loop_
_entity.id
_entity.type
_entity.pdbx_description
1 polymer ?
#
loop_
_entity_poly.entity_id
_entity_poly.type
_entity_poly.pdbx_seq_one_letter_code
_entity_poly.pdbx_strand_id
1 'polypeptide(L)'
;MKQRGFTLIELMIVIGIVAILSAIGMPAYQSYLQKAALTDMLQTMLPYKTAVELCAVEHGATAGCSAGSNGVPAAKGSRYVASLSVASGAIVLTGQESLNGLTVTLTPQWQSNEGQMSWQRSCDSANAALQDACRAVFRFDDGGMTP
;
A
#
# COMPACT_ATOMS: atom_id res chain seq x y z
N MET A 1 -19.64 -44.46 34.39
CA MET A 1 -18.57 -44.23 33.40
C MET A 1 -17.59 -43.24 34.02
N LYS A 2 -16.32 -43.61 34.20
CA LYS A 2 -15.29 -42.68 34.74
C LYS A 2 -14.88 -41.74 33.60
N GLN A 3 -15.28 -40.47 33.66
CA GLN A 3 -14.67 -39.43 32.82
C GLN A 3 -13.19 -39.32 33.19
N ARG A 4 -12.30 -39.67 32.25
CA ARG A 4 -10.89 -39.31 32.32
C ARG A 4 -10.80 -37.81 32.07
N GLY A 5 -10.69 -37.03 33.13
CA GLY A 5 -10.42 -35.59 33.03
C GLY A 5 -9.00 -35.35 32.53
N PHE A 6 -8.84 -34.29 31.72
CA PHE A 6 -7.53 -33.79 31.28
C PHE A 6 -6.68 -33.42 32.50
N THR A 7 -5.40 -33.77 32.50
CA THR A 7 -4.52 -33.39 33.61
C THR A 7 -4.11 -31.92 33.50
N LEU A 8 -3.95 -31.24 34.63
CA LEU A 8 -3.49 -29.85 34.67
C LEU A 8 -2.08 -29.72 34.05
N ILE A 9 -1.27 -30.77 34.18
CA ILE A 9 0.07 -30.87 33.59
C ILE A 9 0.01 -30.94 32.05
N GLU A 10 -0.90 -31.75 31.47
CA GLU A 10 -1.09 -31.76 30.01
C GLU A 10 -1.47 -30.38 29.50
N LEU A 11 -2.37 -29.68 30.20
CA LEU A 11 -2.81 -28.36 29.80
C LEU A 11 -1.66 -27.34 29.85
N MET A 12 -0.80 -27.40 30.87
CA MET A 12 0.37 -26.52 30.96
C MET A 12 1.40 -26.79 29.85
N ILE A 13 1.62 -28.04 29.46
CA ILE A 13 2.53 -28.38 28.36
C ILE A 13 1.98 -27.84 27.04
N VAL A 14 0.67 -28.00 26.78
CA VAL A 14 0.04 -27.49 25.56
C VAL A 14 0.16 -25.96 25.49
N ILE A 15 -0.10 -25.25 26.58
CA ILE A 15 0.05 -23.79 26.63
C ILE A 15 1.51 -23.39 26.37
N GLY A 16 2.48 -24.12 26.93
CA GLY A 16 3.90 -23.89 26.68
C GLY A 16 4.28 -24.01 25.20
N ILE A 17 3.80 -25.06 24.52
CA ILE A 17 4.06 -25.27 23.09
C ILE A 17 3.39 -24.17 22.26
N VAL A 18 2.12 -23.84 22.55
CA VAL A 18 1.39 -22.77 21.84
C VAL A 18 2.10 -21.42 22.02
N ALA A 19 2.59 -21.10 23.21
CA ALA A 19 3.31 -19.85 23.46
C ALA A 19 4.57 -19.71 22.59
N ILE A 20 5.37 -20.78 22.46
CA ILE A 20 6.58 -20.78 21.62
C ILE A 20 6.22 -20.62 20.14
N LEU A 21 5.22 -21.35 19.66
CA LEU A 21 4.78 -21.28 18.25
C LEU A 21 4.18 -19.90 17.92
N SER A 22 3.37 -19.33 18.81
CA SER A 22 2.76 -18.01 18.61
C SER A 22 3.80 -16.90 18.58
N ALA A 23 4.87 -16.98 19.37
CA ALA A 23 5.94 -15.98 19.39
C ALA A 23 6.63 -15.84 18.02
N ILE A 24 6.80 -16.94 17.29
CA ILE A 24 7.41 -16.95 15.94
C ILE A 24 6.36 -16.67 14.86
N GLY A 25 5.15 -17.22 15.01
CA GLY A 25 4.09 -17.14 13.99
C GLY A 25 3.42 -15.77 13.86
N MET A 26 3.19 -15.07 14.98
CA MET A 26 2.53 -13.76 14.98
C MET A 26 3.26 -12.68 14.16
N PRO A 27 4.57 -12.43 14.33
CA PRO A 27 5.26 -11.39 13.56
C PRO A 27 5.29 -11.67 12.06
N ALA A 28 5.42 -12.94 11.66
CA ALA A 28 5.36 -13.34 10.26
C ALA A 28 3.97 -13.11 9.66
N TYR A 29 2.91 -13.45 10.40
CA TYR A 29 1.52 -13.24 9.95
C TYR A 29 1.18 -11.75 9.79
N GLN A 30 1.63 -10.89 10.72
CA GLN A 30 1.44 -9.44 10.60
C GLN A 30 2.12 -8.87 9.34
N SER A 31 3.33 -9.32 9.04
CA SER A 31 4.06 -8.90 7.83
C SER A 31 3.36 -9.35 6.55
N TYR A 32 2.74 -10.53 6.55
CA TYR A 32 1.92 -11.01 5.43
C TYR A 32 0.67 -10.16 5.22
N LEU A 33 -0.06 -9.84 6.30
CA LEU A 33 -1.24 -8.97 6.24
C LEU A 33 -0.90 -7.56 5.76
N GLN A 34 0.25 -7.01 6.16
CA GLN A 34 0.74 -5.73 5.65
C GLN A 34 1.00 -5.77 4.15
N LYS A 35 1.66 -6.81 3.62
CA LYS A 35 1.88 -6.98 2.17
C LYS A 35 0.57 -7.13 1.40
N ALA A 36 -0.39 -7.87 1.95
CA ALA A 36 -1.72 -7.99 1.36
C ALA A 36 -2.44 -6.62 1.34
N ALA A 37 -2.38 -5.87 2.44
CA ALA A 37 -2.95 -4.52 2.52
C ALA A 37 -2.30 -3.54 1.52
N LEU A 38 -0.97 -3.58 1.37
CA LEU A 38 -0.25 -2.79 0.37
C LEU A 38 -0.69 -3.14 -1.07
N THR A 39 -0.98 -4.40 -1.32
CA THR A 39 -1.48 -4.86 -2.63
C THR A 39 -2.88 -4.31 -2.90
N ASP A 40 -3.77 -4.32 -1.90
CA ASP A 40 -5.10 -3.71 -2.00
C ASP A 40 -5.02 -2.18 -2.23
N MET A 41 -4.10 -1.51 -1.52
CA MET A 41 -3.83 -0.09 -1.73
C MET A 41 -3.33 0.18 -3.16
N LEU A 42 -2.45 -0.68 -3.70
CA LEU A 42 -2.01 -0.59 -5.09
C LEU A 42 -3.20 -0.76 -6.06
N GLN A 43 -4.06 -1.75 -5.86
CA GLN A 43 -5.26 -1.94 -6.69
C GLN A 43 -6.20 -0.73 -6.64
N THR A 44 -6.28 -0.06 -5.48
CA THR A 44 -7.06 1.18 -5.32
C THR A 44 -6.43 2.33 -6.12
N MET A 45 -5.10 2.37 -6.25
CA MET A 45 -4.37 3.42 -6.98
C MET A 45 -4.50 3.31 -8.50
N LEU A 46 -4.47 2.09 -9.05
CA LEU A 46 -4.42 1.82 -10.49
C LEU A 46 -5.49 2.54 -11.32
N PRO A 47 -6.79 2.54 -10.97
CA PRO A 47 -7.81 3.23 -11.78
C PRO A 47 -7.58 4.75 -11.85
N TYR A 48 -7.08 5.36 -10.78
CA TYR A 48 -6.74 6.79 -10.79
C TYR A 48 -5.51 7.07 -11.65
N LYS A 49 -4.50 6.19 -11.60
CA LYS A 49 -3.33 6.29 -12.47
C LYS A 49 -3.74 6.29 -13.95
N THR A 50 -4.56 5.33 -14.37
CA THR A 50 -5.06 5.25 -15.74
C THR A 50 -5.92 6.45 -16.12
N ALA A 51 -6.77 6.94 -15.21
CA ALA A 51 -7.61 8.10 -15.50
C ALA A 51 -6.79 9.40 -15.63
N VAL A 52 -5.74 9.57 -14.81
CA VAL A 52 -4.78 10.67 -14.95
C VAL A 52 -3.99 10.55 -16.25
N GLU A 53 -3.58 9.34 -16.64
CA GLU A 53 -2.96 9.05 -17.95
C GLU A 53 -3.83 9.50 -19.10
N LEU A 54 -5.10 9.13 -19.11
CA LEU A 54 -6.03 9.54 -20.15
C LEU A 54 -6.24 11.06 -20.17
N CYS A 55 -6.50 11.66 -19.00
CA CYS A 55 -6.69 13.10 -18.88
C CYS A 55 -5.45 13.90 -19.36
N ALA A 56 -4.25 13.46 -19.01
CA ALA A 56 -3.02 14.13 -19.42
C ALA A 56 -2.81 14.04 -20.93
N VAL A 57 -3.13 12.91 -21.56
CA VAL A 57 -3.05 12.73 -23.01
C VAL A 57 -4.09 13.58 -23.74
N GLU A 58 -5.33 13.64 -23.26
CA GLU A 58 -6.40 14.42 -23.88
C GLU A 58 -6.15 15.93 -23.80
N HIS A 59 -5.62 16.40 -22.68
CA HIS A 59 -5.40 17.83 -22.42
C HIS A 59 -3.97 18.31 -22.67
N GLY A 60 -3.03 17.40 -22.93
CA GLY A 60 -1.62 17.70 -23.11
C GLY A 60 -0.91 18.20 -21.84
N ALA A 61 -1.53 18.05 -20.66
CA ALA A 61 -1.02 18.51 -19.38
C ALA A 61 -1.71 17.82 -18.20
N THR A 62 -1.04 17.71 -17.06
CA THR A 62 -1.59 17.10 -15.84
C THR A 62 -2.33 18.08 -14.92
N ALA A 63 -2.19 19.40 -15.15
CA ALA A 63 -2.70 20.44 -14.25
C ALA A 63 -4.22 20.33 -13.99
N GLY A 64 -4.99 19.94 -15.00
CA GLY A 64 -6.44 19.75 -14.91
C GLY A 64 -6.89 18.37 -14.39
N CYS A 65 -5.97 17.43 -14.18
CA CYS A 65 -6.29 16.05 -13.84
C CYS A 65 -6.44 15.88 -12.32
N SER A 66 -7.51 16.42 -11.77
CA SER A 66 -7.84 16.32 -10.34
C SER A 66 -9.04 15.43 -10.09
N ALA A 67 -9.18 14.89 -8.88
CA ALA A 67 -10.27 13.98 -8.54
C ALA A 67 -11.64 14.61 -8.84
N GLY A 68 -12.50 13.88 -9.56
CA GLY A 68 -13.82 14.34 -9.98
C GLY A 68 -13.83 15.30 -11.17
N SER A 69 -12.68 15.51 -11.85
CA SER A 69 -12.56 16.40 -13.01
C SER A 69 -11.93 15.67 -14.20
N ASN A 70 -12.29 16.07 -15.42
CA ASN A 70 -11.66 15.60 -16.68
C ASN A 70 -11.51 14.06 -16.74
N GLY A 71 -12.58 13.34 -16.41
CA GLY A 71 -12.62 11.87 -16.46
C GLY A 71 -11.95 11.16 -15.26
N VAL A 72 -11.28 11.88 -14.37
CA VAL A 72 -10.71 11.31 -13.13
C VAL A 72 -11.84 11.05 -12.13
N PRO A 73 -11.99 9.81 -11.60
CA PRO A 73 -13.01 9.50 -10.61
C PRO A 73 -12.91 10.40 -9.37
N ALA A 74 -14.05 10.62 -8.71
CA ALA A 74 -14.06 11.27 -7.40
C ALA A 74 -13.26 10.41 -6.41
N ALA A 75 -12.47 11.07 -5.57
CA ALA A 75 -11.59 10.38 -4.66
C ALA A 75 -12.36 9.59 -3.61
N LYS A 76 -12.05 8.30 -3.49
CA LYS A 76 -12.68 7.40 -2.53
C LYS A 76 -11.63 6.47 -1.93
N GLY A 77 -11.55 6.45 -0.60
CA GLY A 77 -10.73 5.52 0.16
C GLY A 77 -11.23 4.07 0.09
N SER A 78 -10.46 3.16 0.68
CA SER A 78 -10.76 1.73 0.75
C SER A 78 -10.62 1.24 2.19
N ARG A 79 -10.75 -0.08 2.40
CA ARG A 79 -10.49 -0.68 3.71
C ARG A 79 -9.09 -0.40 4.22
N TYR A 80 -8.07 -0.20 3.37
CA TYR A 80 -6.69 0.04 3.77
C TYR A 80 -6.20 1.46 3.47
N VAL A 81 -7.02 2.29 2.83
CA VAL A 81 -6.72 3.66 2.42
C VAL A 81 -7.66 4.62 3.15
N ALA A 82 -7.13 5.37 4.12
CA ALA A 82 -7.88 6.37 4.88
C ALA A 82 -8.27 7.56 4.01
N SER A 83 -7.33 8.09 3.24
CA SER A 83 -7.59 9.17 2.29
C SER A 83 -6.95 8.89 0.95
N LEU A 84 -7.65 9.29 -0.10
CA LEU A 84 -7.16 9.36 -1.46
C LEU A 84 -7.35 10.79 -1.95
N SER A 85 -6.35 11.35 -2.62
CA SER A 85 -6.48 12.62 -3.31
C SER A 85 -5.78 12.56 -4.65
N VAL A 86 -6.36 13.22 -5.65
CA VAL A 86 -5.70 13.47 -6.94
C VAL A 86 -5.73 14.97 -7.20
N ALA A 87 -4.57 15.59 -7.28
CA ALA A 87 -4.41 17.02 -7.52
C ALA A 87 -3.35 17.24 -8.59
N SER A 88 -3.74 17.89 -9.70
CA SER A 88 -2.85 18.12 -10.86
C SER A 88 -2.11 16.85 -11.32
N GLY A 89 -2.83 15.72 -11.30
CA GLY A 89 -2.35 14.39 -11.63
C GLY A 89 -1.55 13.67 -10.54
N ALA A 90 -1.10 14.36 -9.48
CA ALA A 90 -0.43 13.73 -8.35
C ALA A 90 -1.45 12.98 -7.49
N ILE A 91 -1.22 11.67 -7.32
CA ILE A 91 -2.09 10.78 -6.54
C ILE A 91 -1.44 10.55 -5.18
N VAL A 92 -2.15 10.82 -4.09
CA VAL A 92 -1.66 10.62 -2.72
C VAL A 92 -2.64 9.71 -1.98
N LEU A 93 -2.11 8.62 -1.41
CA LEU A 93 -2.84 7.70 -0.56
C LEU A 93 -2.27 7.75 0.85
N THR A 94 -3.14 7.82 1.85
CA THR A 94 -2.76 7.60 3.25
C THR A 94 -3.30 6.24 3.69
N GLY A 95 -2.42 5.43 4.28
CA GLY A 95 -2.76 4.11 4.79
C GLY A 95 -3.46 4.18 6.16
N GLN A 96 -4.25 3.16 6.47
CA GLN A 96 -4.81 2.94 7.81
C GLN A 96 -4.75 1.46 8.20
N GLU A 97 -5.25 1.10 9.39
CA GLU A 97 -5.15 -0.27 9.96
C GLU A 97 -3.70 -0.73 10.01
N SER A 98 -3.35 -1.81 9.32
CA SER A 98 -1.99 -2.33 9.23
C SER A 98 -1.03 -1.42 8.44
N LEU A 99 -1.55 -0.41 7.72
CA LEU A 99 -0.78 0.59 6.97
C LEU A 99 -0.79 1.98 7.62
N ASN A 100 -1.25 2.10 8.87
CA ASN A 100 -1.36 3.39 9.54
C ASN A 100 0.01 4.12 9.57
N GLY A 101 0.01 5.39 9.19
CA GLY A 101 1.22 6.22 9.11
C GLY A 101 2.08 5.97 7.86
N LEU A 102 1.56 5.25 6.85
CA LEU A 102 2.16 5.19 5.52
C LEU A 102 1.48 6.18 4.58
N THR A 103 2.27 6.97 3.86
CA THR A 103 1.81 7.80 2.75
C THR A 103 2.49 7.31 1.48
N VAL A 104 1.69 7.08 0.43
CA VAL A 104 2.21 6.72 -0.89
C VAL A 104 1.80 7.78 -1.89
N THR A 105 2.79 8.34 -2.56
CA THR A 105 2.58 9.37 -3.58
C THR A 105 3.02 8.86 -4.94
N LEU A 106 2.18 9.10 -5.94
CA LEU A 106 2.47 8.87 -7.34
C LEU A 106 2.39 10.22 -8.07
N THR A 107 3.54 10.75 -8.46
CA THR A 107 3.67 12.05 -9.12
C THR A 107 3.90 11.84 -10.62
N PRO A 108 3.04 12.39 -11.49
CA PRO A 108 3.25 12.29 -12.92
C PRO A 108 4.37 13.22 -13.35
N GLN A 109 5.20 12.75 -14.27
CA GLN A 109 6.25 13.50 -14.94
C GLN A 109 5.86 13.55 -16.42
N TRP A 110 5.17 14.62 -16.81
CA TRP A 110 4.69 14.84 -18.18
C TRP A 110 5.82 15.40 -19.04
N GLN A 111 6.20 14.66 -20.09
CA GLN A 111 7.20 15.10 -21.07
C GLN A 111 6.48 15.62 -22.31
N SER A 112 6.22 16.92 -22.34
CA SER A 112 5.44 17.59 -23.40
C SER A 112 6.01 17.42 -24.81
N ASN A 113 7.30 17.13 -24.93
CA ASN A 113 7.98 16.99 -26.23
C ASN A 113 7.77 15.60 -26.87
N GLU A 114 7.45 14.59 -26.07
CA GLU A 114 7.35 13.19 -26.52
C GLU A 114 5.94 12.61 -26.36
N GLY A 115 5.03 13.34 -25.71
CA GLY A 115 3.69 12.85 -25.36
C GLY A 115 3.74 11.67 -24.39
N GLN A 116 4.89 11.43 -23.75
CA GLN A 116 5.13 10.35 -22.81
C GLN A 116 4.92 10.85 -21.38
N MET A 117 4.36 9.97 -20.54
CA MET A 117 4.26 10.20 -19.11
C MET A 117 5.04 9.14 -18.35
N SER A 118 5.94 9.60 -17.48
CA SER A 118 6.59 8.76 -16.47
C SER A 118 6.01 9.05 -15.09
N TRP A 119 6.24 8.14 -14.14
CA TRP A 119 5.66 8.24 -12.80
C TRP A 119 6.73 8.11 -11.73
N GLN A 120 6.90 9.17 -10.95
CA GLN A 120 7.73 9.15 -9.76
C GLN A 120 6.88 8.65 -8.58
N ARG A 121 7.35 7.60 -7.94
CA ARG A 121 6.72 7.01 -6.74
C ARG A 121 7.44 7.55 -5.50
N SER A 122 6.75 7.63 -4.36
CA SER A 122 7.36 7.77 -3.03
C SER A 122 6.55 6.98 -1.99
N CYS A 123 7.26 6.38 -1.03
CA CYS A 123 6.69 5.77 0.17
C CYS A 123 7.29 6.49 1.38
N ASP A 124 6.44 7.16 2.16
CA ASP A 124 6.83 7.89 3.37
C ASP A 124 6.17 7.25 4.60
N SER A 125 6.97 6.90 5.60
CA SER A 125 6.49 6.42 6.89
C SER A 125 7.58 6.57 7.94
N ALA A 126 7.18 6.81 9.19
CA ALA A 126 8.08 6.74 10.35
C ALA A 126 8.53 5.30 10.68
N ASN A 127 7.84 4.29 10.15
CA ASN A 127 8.17 2.88 10.34
C ASN A 127 8.99 2.36 9.15
N ALA A 128 10.28 2.11 9.37
CA ALA A 128 11.20 1.63 8.33
C ALA A 128 10.74 0.30 7.69
N ALA A 129 10.25 -0.66 8.49
CA ALA A 129 9.76 -1.94 7.96
C ALA A 129 8.55 -1.77 7.05
N LEU A 130 7.65 -0.82 7.39
CA LEU A 130 6.49 -0.50 6.56
C LEU A 130 6.91 0.25 5.28
N GLN A 131 7.90 1.13 5.39
CA GLN A 131 8.48 1.82 4.25
C GLN A 131 9.16 0.83 3.27
N ASP A 132 9.94 -0.11 3.78
CA ASP A 132 10.60 -1.16 2.98
C ASP A 132 9.58 -2.09 2.32
N ALA A 133 8.53 -2.48 3.06
CA ALA A 133 7.44 -3.27 2.50
C ALA A 133 6.72 -2.51 1.37
N CYS A 134 6.48 -1.21 1.55
CA CYS A 134 5.90 -0.36 0.51
C CYS A 134 6.82 -0.29 -0.73
N ARG A 135 8.13 -0.12 -0.54
CA ARG A 135 9.13 -0.12 -1.63
C ARG A 135 9.15 -1.42 -2.42
N ALA A 136 9.03 -2.55 -1.73
CA ALA A 136 8.98 -3.87 -2.37
C ALA A 136 7.73 -4.07 -3.24
N VAL A 137 6.58 -3.55 -2.81
CA VAL A 137 5.31 -3.67 -3.56
C VAL A 137 5.23 -2.66 -4.70
N PHE A 138 5.53 -1.39 -4.42
CA PHE A 138 5.49 -0.29 -5.38
C PHE A 138 6.84 -0.17 -6.10
N ARG A 139 7.37 -1.26 -6.66
CA ARG A 139 8.73 -1.35 -7.26
C ARG A 139 9.18 -0.06 -7.92
N PHE A 140 10.07 0.65 -7.26
CA PHE A 140 10.66 1.89 -7.74
C PHE A 140 11.69 1.52 -8.81
N ASP A 141 11.73 2.25 -9.92
CA ASP A 141 12.95 2.23 -10.73
C ASP A 141 14.00 2.95 -9.89
N ASP A 142 14.92 2.18 -9.33
CA ASP A 142 16.16 2.72 -8.76
C ASP A 142 16.99 3.23 -9.94
N GLY A 143 16.62 4.40 -10.46
CA GLY A 143 17.37 5.10 -11.48
C GLY A 143 18.76 5.42 -10.96
N GLY A 144 19.70 4.50 -11.15
CA GLY A 144 21.14 4.68 -10.94
C GLY A 144 21.58 4.70 -9.48
N MET A 145 21.64 3.53 -8.84
CA MET A 145 22.63 3.30 -7.77
C MET A 145 23.00 1.82 -7.68
N THR A 146 23.66 1.31 -8.72
CA THR A 146 24.65 0.23 -8.55
C THR A 146 25.96 0.88 -8.09
N PRO A 147 26.66 0.34 -7.06
CA PRO A 147 28.05 0.73 -6.83
C PRO A 147 28.94 0.35 -8.02
#